data_AF-A0A2N4T3R8-F1
#
_entry.id   AF-A0A2N4T3R8-F1
#
_cell.length_a   1.000
_cell.length_b   1.000
_cell.length_c   1.000
_cell.angle_alpha   90.00
_cell.angle_beta   90.00
_cell.angle_gamma   90.00
#
_symmetry.space_group_name_H-M   'P 1'
#
loop_
_entity.id
_entity.type
_entity.pdbx_description
1 polymer ?
#
loop_
_entity_poly.entity_id
_entity_poly.type
_entity_poly.pdbx_seq_one_letter_code
_entity_poly.pdbx_strand_id
1 'polypeptide(L)'
;MSTTLPELRRTGTVVLTSAETAEAGHPTFDMAAATAGFVEDNGDFVRMWTVAQDEAARALAAGEPGAVESVAVQLGVSPDAAREQIRGLRYPDAREQAGPEFFGGALGDVLVDTAAFLVEARETDGTAPPTTYRQMPYAEAIEEVAAR
;
A
#
# COMPACT_ATOMS: atom_id res chain seq x y z
N MET A 1 0.23 -14.62 19.60
CA MET A 1 -1.20 -14.55 19.22
C MET A 1 -1.31 -14.89 17.73
N SER A 2 -2.47 -15.38 17.28
CA SER A 2 -2.75 -15.65 15.86
C SER A 2 -3.56 -14.48 15.29
N THR A 3 -3.36 -14.13 14.02
CA THR A 3 -4.12 -13.04 13.38
C THR A 3 -5.53 -13.49 13.02
N THR A 4 -6.44 -12.52 12.84
CA THR A 4 -7.88 -12.77 12.72
C THR A 4 -8.25 -13.72 11.56
N LEU A 5 -7.65 -13.55 10.37
CA LEU A 5 -8.00 -14.35 9.19
C LEU A 5 -7.62 -15.85 9.33
N PRO A 6 -6.39 -16.23 9.75
CA PRO A 6 -6.07 -17.63 10.05
C PRO A 6 -7.03 -18.30 11.02
N GLU A 7 -7.48 -17.61 12.07
CA GLU A 7 -8.43 -18.17 13.03
C GLU A 7 -9.81 -18.43 12.41
N LEU A 8 -10.33 -17.51 11.59
CA LEU A 8 -11.61 -17.67 10.91
C LEU A 8 -11.60 -18.82 9.88
N ARG A 9 -10.48 -19.03 9.20
CA ARG A 9 -10.32 -20.12 8.20
C ARG A 9 -10.36 -21.53 8.81
N ARG A 10 -10.22 -21.68 10.13
CA ARG A 10 -10.29 -23.00 10.79
C ARG A 10 -11.67 -23.64 10.67
N THR A 11 -12.72 -22.82 10.63
CA THR A 11 -14.13 -23.27 10.59
C THR A 11 -14.96 -22.59 9.51
N GLY A 12 -14.44 -21.54 8.88
CA GLY A 12 -15.10 -20.80 7.81
C GLY A 12 -14.53 -21.11 6.43
N THR A 13 -15.23 -20.59 5.41
CA THR A 13 -14.82 -20.68 4.00
C THR A 13 -14.53 -19.28 3.48
N VAL A 14 -13.46 -19.15 2.69
CA VAL A 14 -13.16 -17.90 1.97
C VAL A 14 -14.16 -17.77 0.82
N VAL A 15 -14.94 -16.69 0.82
CA VAL A 15 -15.93 -16.39 -0.23
C VAL A 15 -15.33 -15.52 -1.34
N LEU A 16 -14.51 -14.54 -0.96
CA LEU A 16 -13.84 -13.60 -1.85
C LEU A 16 -12.57 -13.09 -1.16
N THR A 17 -11.52 -12.85 -1.92
CA THR A 17 -10.27 -12.23 -1.48
C THR A 17 -10.10 -10.83 -2.04
N SER A 18 -9.26 -10.01 -1.39
CA SER A 18 -8.92 -8.69 -1.92
C SER A 18 -8.18 -8.77 -3.26
N ALA A 19 -7.43 -9.84 -3.51
CA ALA A 19 -6.78 -10.09 -4.80
C ALA A 19 -7.80 -10.29 -5.94
N GLU A 20 -8.82 -11.13 -5.71
CA GLU A 20 -9.91 -11.33 -6.68
C GLU A 20 -10.72 -10.03 -6.90
N THR A 21 -10.84 -9.19 -5.86
CA THR A 21 -11.51 -7.89 -5.96
C THR A 21 -10.68 -6.88 -6.75
N ALA A 22 -9.36 -6.92 -6.61
CA ALA A 22 -8.43 -6.13 -7.41
C ALA A 22 -8.45 -6.54 -8.89
N GLU A 23 -8.47 -7.85 -9.18
CA GLU A 23 -8.65 -8.38 -10.55
C GLU A 23 -10.00 -7.96 -11.16
N ALA A 24 -11.03 -7.77 -10.33
CA ALA A 24 -12.32 -7.25 -10.73
C ALA A 24 -12.36 -5.72 -10.91
N GLY A 25 -11.22 -5.02 -10.74
CA GLY A 25 -11.09 -3.57 -10.99
C GLY A 25 -11.23 -2.69 -9.74
N HIS A 26 -11.27 -3.28 -8.54
CA HIS A 26 -11.38 -2.53 -7.29
C HIS A 26 -10.18 -2.80 -6.36
N PRO A 27 -8.96 -2.39 -6.76
CA PRO A 27 -7.78 -2.60 -5.92
C PRO A 27 -7.90 -1.79 -4.63
N THR A 28 -7.36 -2.36 -3.55
CA THR A 28 -7.17 -1.66 -2.27
C THR A 28 -5.68 -1.57 -1.99
N PHE A 29 -5.26 -0.44 -1.42
CA PHE A 29 -3.85 -0.15 -1.14
C PHE A 29 -3.67 0.27 0.31
N ASP A 30 -2.60 -0.24 0.92
CA ASP A 30 -2.03 0.35 2.11
C ASP A 30 -1.03 1.43 1.66
N MET A 31 -1.31 2.69 1.99
CA MET A 31 -0.50 3.83 1.57
C MET A 31 -0.02 4.64 2.76
N ALA A 32 1.17 5.22 2.65
CA ALA A 32 1.61 6.28 3.52
C ALA A 32 1.13 7.64 2.97
N ALA A 33 0.71 8.53 3.86
CA ALA A 33 0.31 9.88 3.51
C ALA A 33 0.95 10.89 4.46
N ALA A 34 1.22 12.08 3.93
CA ALA A 34 1.69 13.24 4.69
C ALA A 34 0.96 14.49 4.20
N THR A 35 0.92 15.53 5.03
CA THR A 35 0.39 16.84 4.62
C THR A 35 1.32 17.50 3.62
N ALA A 36 0.78 18.23 2.63
CA ALA A 36 1.55 18.94 1.63
C ALA A 36 2.68 19.81 2.23
N GLY A 37 2.37 20.63 3.26
CA GLY A 37 3.38 21.47 3.91
C GLY A 37 4.53 20.69 4.56
N PHE A 38 4.27 19.48 5.08
CA PHE A 38 5.35 18.63 5.60
C PHE A 38 6.27 18.15 4.48
N VAL A 39 5.71 17.75 3.34
CA VAL A 39 6.50 17.30 2.17
C VAL A 39 7.33 18.46 1.62
N GLU A 40 6.73 19.63 1.46
CA GLU A 40 7.38 20.86 0.98
C GLU A 40 8.54 21.28 1.90
N ASP A 41 8.33 21.28 3.21
CA ASP A 41 9.33 21.73 4.18
C ASP A 41 10.45 20.70 4.45
N ASN A 42 10.24 19.42 4.07
CA ASN A 42 11.12 18.31 4.48
C ASN A 42 11.52 17.39 3.31
N GLY A 43 11.78 17.95 2.13
CA GLY A 43 12.13 17.18 0.93
C GLY A 43 13.25 16.14 1.12
N ASP A 44 14.34 16.51 1.81
CA ASP A 44 15.45 15.57 2.09
C ASP A 44 15.03 14.38 2.97
N PHE A 45 14.16 14.63 3.94
CA PHE A 45 13.60 13.57 4.79
C PHE A 45 12.71 12.65 3.97
N VAL A 46 11.80 13.21 3.15
CA VAL A 46 10.90 12.43 2.30
C VAL A 46 11.70 11.57 1.33
N ARG A 47 12.73 12.13 0.69
CA ARG A 47 13.64 11.39 -0.20
C ARG A 47 14.30 10.21 0.53
N MET A 48 14.87 10.44 1.71
CA MET A 48 15.51 9.36 2.48
C MET A 48 14.52 8.33 3.01
N TRP A 49 13.31 8.76 3.38
CA TRP A 49 12.23 7.87 3.77
C TRP A 49 11.83 6.99 2.60
N THR A 50 11.68 7.53 1.38
CA THR A 50 11.37 6.75 0.18
C THR A 50 12.45 5.72 -0.14
N VAL A 51 13.73 6.06 0.00
CA VAL A 51 14.84 5.08 -0.13
C VAL A 51 14.68 3.94 0.88
N ALA A 52 14.39 4.26 2.15
CA ALA A 52 14.23 3.23 3.17
C ALA A 52 13.00 2.34 2.91
N GLN A 53 11.91 2.89 2.40
CA GLN A 53 10.72 2.12 2.04
C GLN A 53 10.94 1.24 0.82
N ASP A 54 11.67 1.71 -0.20
CA ASP A 54 12.02 0.89 -1.36
C ASP A 54 12.84 -0.35 -0.93
N GLU A 55 13.87 -0.14 -0.11
CA GLU A 55 14.67 -1.25 0.44
C GLU A 55 13.80 -2.23 1.26
N ALA A 56 12.90 -1.72 2.09
CA ALA A 56 11.99 -2.55 2.87
C ALA A 56 11.01 -3.33 1.98
N ALA A 57 10.43 -2.71 0.96
CA ALA A 57 9.52 -3.34 0.01
C ALA A 57 10.21 -4.48 -0.73
N ARG A 58 11.43 -4.27 -1.23
CA ARG A 58 12.24 -5.30 -1.90
C ARG A 58 12.56 -6.45 -0.95
N ALA A 59 12.98 -6.17 0.28
CA ALA A 59 13.29 -7.20 1.27
C ALA A 59 12.06 -8.05 1.65
N LEU A 60 10.89 -7.41 1.79
CA LEU A 60 9.62 -8.10 2.05
C LEU A 60 9.17 -8.94 0.86
N ALA A 61 9.25 -8.39 -0.36
CA ALA A 61 8.93 -9.11 -1.60
C ALA A 61 9.83 -10.33 -1.81
N ALA A 62 11.12 -10.21 -1.49
CA ALA A 62 12.09 -11.32 -1.53
C ALA A 62 11.91 -12.32 -0.36
N GLY A 63 11.08 -12.00 0.63
CA GLY A 63 10.87 -12.84 1.81
C GLY A 63 12.11 -12.97 2.69
N GLU A 64 12.94 -11.93 2.75
CA GLU A 64 14.20 -11.95 3.49
C GLU A 64 13.97 -12.28 4.98
N PRO A 65 14.75 -13.21 5.57
CA PRO A 65 14.53 -13.63 6.96
C PRO A 65 14.51 -12.47 7.97
N GLY A 66 15.40 -11.48 7.81
CA GLY A 66 15.47 -10.32 8.70
C GLY A 66 14.25 -9.39 8.59
N ALA A 67 13.68 -9.24 7.39
CA ALA A 67 12.46 -8.47 7.19
C ALA A 67 11.25 -9.19 7.82
N VAL A 68 11.14 -10.50 7.61
CA VAL A 68 10.10 -11.35 8.23
C VAL A 68 10.18 -11.30 9.76
N GLU A 69 11.40 -11.39 10.32
CA GLU A 69 11.62 -11.31 11.77
C GLU A 69 11.22 -9.94 12.32
N SER A 70 11.59 -8.86 11.63
CA SER A 70 11.22 -7.50 12.01
C SER A 70 9.70 -7.32 12.07
N VAL A 71 8.97 -7.80 11.05
CA VAL A 71 7.50 -7.77 11.03
C VAL A 71 6.91 -8.63 12.16
N ALA A 72 7.46 -9.82 12.41
CA ALA A 72 6.99 -10.70 13.48
C ALA A 72 7.11 -10.03 14.86
N VAL A 73 8.23 -9.36 15.13
CA VAL A 73 8.44 -8.59 16.37
C VAL A 73 7.44 -7.44 16.48
N GLN A 74 7.25 -6.65 15.41
CA GLN A 74 6.32 -5.51 15.43
C GLN A 74 4.86 -5.94 15.66
N LEU A 75 4.45 -7.06 15.06
CA LEU A 75 3.08 -7.57 15.18
C LEU A 75 2.86 -8.45 16.42
N GLY A 76 3.91 -8.81 17.17
CA GLY A 76 3.81 -9.71 18.32
C GLY A 76 3.36 -11.13 17.94
N VAL A 77 3.77 -11.61 16.76
CA VAL A 77 3.42 -12.92 16.20
C VAL A 77 4.68 -13.78 15.96
N SER A 78 4.49 -15.06 15.62
CA SER A 78 5.61 -15.91 15.21
C SER A 78 6.15 -15.53 13.83
N PRO A 79 7.43 -15.80 13.52
CA PRO A 79 7.98 -15.59 12.17
C PRO A 79 7.22 -16.33 11.07
N ASP A 80 6.67 -17.51 11.36
CA ASP A 80 5.86 -18.26 10.38
C ASP A 80 4.52 -17.58 10.10
N ALA A 81 3.85 -17.07 11.14
CA ALA A 81 2.62 -16.30 10.99
C ALA A 81 2.84 -14.95 10.28
N ALA A 82 3.99 -14.31 10.50
CA ALA A 82 4.38 -13.09 9.77
C ALA A 82 4.63 -13.41 8.29
N ARG A 83 5.38 -14.49 8.00
CA ARG A 83 5.67 -14.92 6.62
C ARG A 83 4.39 -15.20 5.82
N GLU A 84 3.40 -15.84 6.44
CA GLU A 84 2.12 -16.11 5.80
C GLU A 84 1.36 -14.82 5.47
N GLN A 85 1.37 -13.83 6.36
CA GLN A 85 0.78 -12.51 6.09
C GLN A 85 1.50 -11.77 4.97
N ILE A 86 2.83 -11.77 4.99
CA ILE A 86 3.66 -11.12 3.97
C ILE A 86 3.33 -11.68 2.58
N ARG A 87 3.17 -13.00 2.44
CA ARG A 87 2.79 -13.65 1.18
C ARG A 87 1.40 -13.27 0.66
N GLY A 88 0.52 -12.76 1.54
CA GLY A 88 -0.82 -12.31 1.16
C GLY A 88 -0.85 -10.92 0.53
N LEU A 89 0.29 -10.23 0.47
CA LEU A 89 0.41 -8.86 -0.02
C LEU A 89 1.42 -8.77 -1.16
N ARG A 90 1.28 -7.75 -2.01
CA ARG A 90 2.28 -7.33 -2.99
C ARG A 90 2.98 -6.07 -2.47
N TYR A 91 4.30 -6.05 -2.57
CA TYR A 91 5.13 -4.91 -2.17
C TYR A 91 5.84 -4.37 -3.42
N PRO A 92 5.24 -3.39 -4.14
CA PRO A 92 5.87 -2.84 -5.32
C PRO A 92 7.11 -2.02 -4.94
N ASP A 93 8.23 -2.25 -5.63
CA ASP A 93 9.41 -1.41 -5.47
C ASP A 93 9.21 -0.01 -6.10
N ALA A 94 10.16 0.90 -5.92
CA ALA A 94 10.07 2.27 -6.43
C ALA A 94 9.91 2.33 -7.95
N ARG A 95 10.50 1.39 -8.71
CA ARG A 95 10.38 1.34 -10.18
C ARG A 95 8.99 0.90 -10.59
N GLU A 96 8.43 -0.10 -9.91
CA GLU A 96 7.04 -0.49 -10.11
C GLU A 96 6.08 0.65 -9.73
N GLN A 97 6.29 1.31 -8.59
CA GLN A 97 5.48 2.43 -8.12
C GLN A 97 5.55 3.67 -9.05
N ALA A 98 6.69 3.94 -9.69
CA ALA A 98 6.81 4.99 -10.70
C ALA A 98 6.05 4.67 -12.01
N GLY A 99 5.60 3.43 -12.19
CA GLY A 99 4.91 2.99 -13.39
C GLY A 99 3.51 3.61 -13.58
N PRO A 100 2.93 3.46 -14.79
CA PRO A 100 1.65 4.07 -15.15
C PRO A 100 0.46 3.53 -14.33
N GLU A 101 0.58 2.34 -13.74
CA GLU A 101 -0.44 1.74 -12.87
C GLU A 101 -0.55 2.44 -11.51
N PHE A 102 0.46 3.21 -11.11
CA PHE A 102 0.56 3.82 -9.79
C PHE A 102 0.81 5.34 -9.90
N PHE A 103 1.95 5.82 -9.42
CA PHE A 103 2.29 7.24 -9.35
C PHE A 103 2.57 7.86 -10.73
N GLY A 104 2.80 7.03 -11.75
CA GLY A 104 2.92 7.46 -13.15
C GLY A 104 1.59 7.76 -13.83
N GLY A 105 0.44 7.57 -13.18
CA GLY A 105 -0.86 7.98 -13.73
C GLY A 105 -2.10 7.47 -13.00
N ALA A 106 -2.35 6.16 -13.05
CA ALA A 106 -3.66 5.58 -12.75
C ALA A 106 -4.10 5.71 -11.28
N LEU A 107 -3.17 5.87 -10.32
CA LEU A 107 -3.51 5.94 -8.90
C LEU A 107 -4.50 7.06 -8.59
N GLY A 108 -4.35 8.22 -9.24
CA GLY A 108 -5.25 9.35 -9.05
C GLY A 108 -6.70 9.01 -9.40
N ASP A 109 -6.93 8.24 -10.47
CA ASP A 109 -8.26 7.80 -10.88
C ASP A 109 -8.80 6.71 -9.95
N VAL A 110 -7.96 5.80 -9.44
CA VAL A 110 -8.38 4.84 -8.42
C VAL A 110 -8.89 5.53 -7.15
N LEU A 111 -8.26 6.64 -6.74
CA LEU A 111 -8.72 7.43 -5.60
C LEU A 111 -10.07 8.11 -5.87
N VAL A 112 -10.31 8.56 -7.10
CA VAL A 112 -11.63 9.09 -7.53
C VAL A 112 -12.69 8.01 -7.41
N ASP A 113 -12.41 6.82 -7.93
CA ASP A 113 -13.36 5.70 -7.92
C ASP A 113 -13.63 5.22 -6.50
N THR A 114 -12.60 5.16 -5.66
CA THR A 114 -12.73 4.83 -4.23
C THR A 114 -13.63 5.84 -3.51
N ALA A 115 -13.42 7.14 -3.74
CA ALA A 115 -14.25 8.17 -3.12
C ALA A 115 -15.72 8.08 -3.58
N ALA A 116 -15.96 7.81 -4.85
CA ALA A 116 -17.30 7.60 -5.39
C ALA A 116 -17.98 6.37 -4.76
N PHE A 117 -17.24 5.25 -4.65
CA PHE A 117 -17.72 4.03 -4.01
C PHE A 117 -18.09 4.26 -2.54
N LEU A 118 -17.29 5.01 -1.77
CA LEU A 118 -17.60 5.31 -0.37
C LEU A 118 -18.89 6.14 -0.19
N VAL A 119 -19.22 7.01 -1.15
CA VAL A 119 -20.52 7.70 -1.18
C VAL A 119 -21.65 6.73 -1.47
N GLU A 120 -21.50 5.85 -2.45
CA GLU A 120 -22.51 4.83 -2.79
C GLU A 120 -22.77 3.89 -1.61
N ALA A 121 -21.70 3.47 -0.92
CA ALA A 121 -21.73 2.67 0.29
C ALA A 121 -22.27 3.43 1.52
N ARG A 122 -22.50 4.74 1.41
CA ARG A 122 -22.96 5.64 2.48
C ARG A 122 -21.99 5.77 3.66
N GLU A 123 -20.71 5.57 3.41
CA GLU A 123 -19.63 5.82 4.37
C GLU A 123 -19.29 7.32 4.43
N THR A 124 -19.60 8.09 3.37
CA THR A 124 -19.40 9.54 3.30
C THR A 124 -20.55 10.25 2.59
N ASP A 125 -20.80 11.52 2.92
CA ASP A 125 -21.90 12.32 2.33
C ASP A 125 -21.55 12.93 0.95
N GLY A 126 -20.29 12.85 0.51
CA GLY A 126 -19.86 13.43 -0.77
C GLY A 126 -18.36 13.29 -1.02
N THR A 127 -17.91 13.77 -2.18
CA THR A 127 -16.51 13.70 -2.61
C THR A 127 -15.91 15.10 -2.83
N ALA A 128 -14.58 15.19 -2.72
CA ALA A 128 -13.84 16.33 -3.27
C ALA A 128 -13.88 16.31 -4.83
N PRO A 129 -13.56 17.44 -5.51
CA PRO A 129 -13.42 17.43 -6.97
C PRO A 129 -12.39 16.39 -7.43
N PRO A 130 -12.60 15.68 -8.55
CA PRO A 130 -11.67 14.65 -9.05
C PRO A 130 -10.22 15.11 -9.20
N THR A 131 -10.02 16.39 -9.54
CA THR A 131 -8.69 17.00 -9.64
C THR A 131 -7.91 16.96 -8.32
N THR A 132 -8.61 17.03 -7.18
CA THR A 132 -8.00 16.93 -5.85
C THR A 132 -7.31 15.59 -5.68
N TYR A 133 -8.00 14.49 -6.00
CA TYR A 133 -7.47 13.14 -5.88
C TYR A 133 -6.34 12.88 -6.88
N ARG A 134 -6.48 13.37 -8.12
CA ARG A 134 -5.44 13.23 -9.15
C ARG A 134 -4.14 13.97 -8.83
N GLN A 135 -4.18 14.96 -7.94
CA GLN A 135 -3.02 15.72 -7.49
C GLN A 135 -2.42 15.19 -6.17
N MET A 136 -3.08 14.25 -5.49
CA MET A 136 -2.60 13.68 -4.23
C MET A 136 -1.32 12.83 -4.37
N PRO A 137 -1.14 12.00 -5.43
CA PRO A 137 0.08 11.21 -5.58
C PRO A 137 1.32 12.10 -5.72
N TYR A 138 2.25 11.98 -4.77
CA TYR A 138 3.55 12.64 -4.81
C TYR A 138 4.61 11.70 -5.41
N ALA A 139 4.93 11.89 -6.69
CA ALA A 139 5.79 10.99 -7.45
C ALA A 139 7.30 11.33 -7.38
N GLU A 140 7.67 12.58 -7.07
CA GLU A 140 9.03 13.10 -7.25
C GLU A 140 10.11 12.26 -6.56
N ALA A 141 9.96 11.97 -5.26
CA ALA A 141 10.92 11.15 -4.53
C ALA A 141 10.93 9.69 -5.01
N ILE A 142 9.79 9.16 -5.47
CA ILE A 142 9.68 7.79 -6.00
C ILE A 142 10.44 7.69 -7.32
N GLU A 143 10.23 8.63 -8.24
CA GLU A 143 10.91 8.70 -9.52
C GLU A 143 12.43 8.85 -9.35
N GLU A 144 12.87 9.68 -8.39
CA GLU A 144 14.28 9.84 -8.09
C GLU A 144 14.93 8.54 -7.61
N VAL A 145 14.25 7.80 -6.73
CA VAL A 145 14.74 6.51 -6.22
C VAL A 145 14.70 5.44 -7.31
N ALA A 146 13.65 5.40 -8.12
CA ALA A 146 13.48 4.46 -9.23
C ALA A 146 14.58 4.57 -10.30
N ALA A 147 15.11 5.79 -10.50
CA ALA A 147 16.15 6.09 -11.48
C ALA A 147 17.56 5.63 -11.06
N ARG A 148 17.75 5.20 -9.81
CA ARG A 148 19.02 4.68 -9.28
C ARG A 148 19.19 3.20 -9.59
#